data_AF-A0AAU2U5F4-F1
#
_entry.id   AF-A0AAU2U5F4-F1
#
_cell.length_a   1.000
_cell.length_b   1.000
_cell.length_c   1.000
_cell.angle_alpha   90.00
_cell.angle_beta   90.00
_cell.angle_gamma   90.00
#
_symmetry.space_group_name_H-M   'P 1'
#
loop_
_entity.id
_entity.type
_entity.pdbx_description
1 polymer ?
#
loop_
_entity_poly.entity_id
_entity_poly.type
_entity_poly.pdbx_seq_one_letter_code
_entity_poly.pdbx_strand_id
1 'polypeptide(L)' 'MTGPLRPWGPDDFDDRCETCGAAPGQLCKPWCDTGYTAEDFRRDAERHDQAAEARPHRPPPETPASHPQP' A
#
# COMPACT_ATOMS: atom_id res chain seq x y z
N MET A 1 -13.00 9.04 7.22
CA MET A 1 -12.95 7.89 6.30
C MET A 1 -11.51 7.74 5.86
N THR A 2 -10.76 6.83 6.44
CA THR A 2 -9.41 6.50 5.96
C THR A 2 -9.30 4.99 6.07
N GLY A 3 -9.62 4.31 4.97
CA GLY A 3 -9.36 2.87 4.85
C GLY A 3 -7.84 2.63 4.95
N PRO A 4 -7.42 1.37 5.20
CA PRO A 4 -5.99 1.06 5.19
C PRO A 4 -5.39 1.56 3.86
N LEU A 5 -4.32 2.36 3.97
CA LEU A 5 -3.59 2.87 2.82
C LEU A 5 -3.09 1.65 2.02
N ARG A 6 -3.60 1.51 0.80
CA ARG A 6 -3.14 0.49 -0.15
C ARG A 6 -1.65 0.74 -0.45
N PRO A 7 -0.86 -0.30 -0.73
CA PRO A 7 0.52 -0.14 -1.17
C PRO A 7 0.58 0.78 -2.39
N TRP A 8 1.65 1.58 -2.47
CA TRP A 8 1.91 2.43 -3.63
C TRP A 8 2.11 1.55 -4.86
N GLY A 9 1.29 1.74 -5.88
CA GLY A 9 1.31 0.92 -7.09
C GLY A 9 1.93 1.67 -8.27
N PRO A 10 2.23 0.96 -9.38
CA PRO A 10 2.61 1.61 -10.63
C PRO A 10 1.55 2.62 -11.11
N ASP A 11 0.27 2.33 -10.83
CA ASP A 11 -0.88 3.17 -11.18
C ASP A 11 -0.93 4.51 -10.42
N ASP A 12 -0.16 4.66 -9.33
CA ASP A 12 -0.09 5.90 -8.54
C ASP A 12 0.84 6.94 -9.20
N PHE A 13 1.62 6.54 -10.22
CA PHE A 13 2.47 7.46 -11.00
C PHE A 13 1.70 8.00 -12.23
N ASP A 14 1.09 9.18 -12.12
CA ASP A 14 0.38 9.82 -13.24
C ASP A 14 1.34 10.51 -14.24
N ASP A 15 2.56 10.84 -13.79
CA ASP A 15 3.57 11.53 -14.57
C ASP A 15 4.73 10.62 -14.98
N ARG A 16 5.39 10.99 -16.08
CA ARG A 16 6.63 10.34 -16.50
C ARG A 16 7.77 10.71 -15.55
N CYS A 17 8.68 9.77 -15.29
CA CYS A 17 9.90 10.10 -14.56
C CYS A 17 10.83 10.98 -15.42
N GLU A 18 11.22 12.14 -14.90
CA GLU A 18 12.11 13.07 -15.61
C GLU A 18 13.54 12.55 -15.75
N THR A 19 13.99 11.71 -14.82
CA THR A 19 15.38 11.19 -14.80
C THR A 19 15.56 9.97 -15.67
N CYS A 20 14.70 8.95 -15.53
CA CYS A 20 14.83 7.69 -16.27
C CYS A 20 13.87 7.51 -17.44
N GLY A 21 12.92 8.43 -17.61
CA GLY A 21 11.93 8.39 -18.68
C GLY A 21 10.89 7.29 -18.53
N ALA A 22 10.70 6.71 -17.34
CA ALA A 22 9.60 5.77 -17.09
C ALA A 22 8.26 6.44 -17.41
N ALA A 23 7.38 5.71 -18.09
CA ALA A 23 6.06 6.23 -18.48
C ALA A 23 5.13 6.36 -17.26
N PRO A 24 4.06 7.17 -17.36
CA PRO A 24 2.94 7.10 -16.42
C PRO A 24 2.46 5.66 -16.25
N GLY A 25 2.10 5.28 -15.03
CA GLY A 25 1.67 3.91 -14.72
C GLY A 25 2.83 2.92 -14.58
N GLN A 26 4.10 3.36 -14.60
CA GLN A 26 5.28 2.48 -14.54
C GLN A 26 6.26 2.90 -13.46
N LEU A 27 6.89 1.90 -12.84
CA LEU A 27 7.96 2.10 -11.87
C LEU A 27 9.26 2.55 -12.55
N CYS A 28 10.09 3.28 -11.79
CA CYS A 28 11.38 3.73 -12.29
C CYS A 28 12.32 2.55 -12.58
N LYS A 29 13.23 2.77 -13.54
CA LYS A 29 14.25 1.78 -13.92
C LYS A 29 15.22 1.55 -12.76
N PRO A 30 15.89 0.39 -12.69
CA PRO A 30 16.79 0.04 -11.57
C PRO A 30 17.99 0.97 -11.40
N TRP A 31 18.39 1.69 -12.45
CA TRP A 31 19.47 2.67 -12.40
C TRP A 31 19.00 4.09 -12.04
N CYS A 32 17.70 4.30 -11.83
CA CYS A 32 17.15 5.61 -11.51
C CYS A 32 17.29 5.91 -10.02
N ASP A 33 18.22 6.78 -9.64
CA ASP A 33 18.47 7.13 -8.23
C ASP A 33 17.43 8.10 -7.63
N THR A 34 16.55 8.67 -8.46
CA THR A 34 15.64 9.77 -8.06
C THR A 34 14.19 9.36 -7.95
N GLY A 35 13.84 8.14 -8.34
CA GLY A 35 12.46 7.70 -8.45
C GLY A 35 12.21 6.36 -7.77
N TYR A 36 10.93 6.06 -7.56
CA TYR A 36 10.50 4.84 -6.87
C TYR A 36 10.61 3.63 -7.80
N THR A 37 11.46 2.67 -7.42
CA THR A 37 11.84 1.54 -8.28
C THR A 37 11.00 0.30 -8.02
N ALA A 38 11.14 -0.69 -8.90
CA ALA A 38 10.59 -2.03 -8.69
C ALA A 38 11.13 -2.75 -7.43
N GLU A 39 12.30 -2.37 -6.94
CA GLU A 39 12.84 -2.91 -5.70
C GLU A 39 12.20 -2.26 -4.47
N ASP A 40 11.99 -0.95 -4.50
CA ASP A 40 11.25 -0.24 -3.45
C ASP A 40 9.81 -0.73 -3.35
N PHE A 41 9.15 -0.94 -4.49
CA PHE A 41 7.81 -1.53 -4.53
C PHE A 41 7.75 -2.89 -3.85
N ARG A 42 8.71 -3.79 -4.15
CA ARG A 42 8.79 -5.10 -3.50
C ARG A 42 9.02 -4.96 -2.00
N ARG A 43 9.93 -4.10 -1.58
CA ARG A 43 10.25 -3.88 -0.16
C ARG A 43 9.07 -3.28 0.61
N ASP A 44 8.28 -2.43 -0.03
CA ASP A 44 7.06 -1.88 0.56
C ASP A 44 5.97 -2.94 0.68
N ALA A 45 5.76 -3.74 -0.36
CA ALA A 45 4.85 -4.88 -0.34
C ALA A 45 5.23 -5.87 0.77
N GLU A 46 6.52 -6.21 0.94
CA GLU A 46 7.00 -7.07 2.02
C GLU A 46 6.73 -6.48 3.42
N ARG A 47 6.92 -5.16 3.60
CA ARG A 47 6.59 -4.49 4.86
C ARG A 47 5.09 -4.51 5.15
N HIS A 48 4.27 -4.32 4.13
CA HIS A 48 2.81 -4.34 4.26
C HIS A 48 2.26 -5.74 4.51
N ASP A 49 2.83 -6.76 3.87
CA ASP A 49 2.50 -8.17 4.11
C ASP A 49 2.79 -8.56 5.56
N GLN A 50 3.99 -8.24 6.06
CA GLN A 50 4.35 -8.43 7.47
C GLN A 50 3.44 -7.63 8.42
N ALA A 51 3.03 -6.42 8.06
CA ALA A 51 2.10 -5.63 8.85
C ALA A 51 0.67 -6.21 8.84
N ALA A 52 0.26 -6.87 7.75
CA ALA A 52 -1.01 -7.56 7.65
C ALA A 52 -1.01 -8.82 8.54
N GLU A 53 0.10 -9.57 8.57
CA GLU A 53 0.28 -10.72 9.47
C GLU A 53 0.46 -10.32 10.94
N ALA A 54 1.14 -9.20 11.22
CA ALA A 54 1.37 -8.69 12.56
C ALA A 54 0.13 -8.04 13.18
N ARG A 55 -0.95 -7.82 12.42
CA ARG A 55 -2.26 -7.52 13.01
C ARG A 55 -2.77 -8.82 13.64
N PRO A 56 -2.80 -8.95 14.98
CA PRO A 56 -3.60 -10.03 15.55
C PRO A 56 -5.00 -9.81 15.00
N HIS A 57 -5.62 -10.87 14.47
CA HIS A 57 -7.00 -10.89 14.01
C HIS A 57 -7.88 -10.15 15.01
N ARG A 58 -8.08 -8.83 14.82
CA ARG A 58 -9.09 -8.11 15.56
C ARG A 58 -10.38 -8.57 14.90
N PRO A 59 -11.23 -9.34 15.58
CA PRO A 59 -12.54 -9.65 15.01
C PRO A 59 -13.20 -8.31 14.63
N PRO A 60 -14.03 -8.30 13.56
CA PRO A 60 -14.81 -7.11 13.24
C PRO A 60 -15.49 -6.63 14.53
N PRO A 61 -15.61 -5.31 14.77
CA PRO A 61 -16.26 -4.80 15.97
C PRO A 61 -17.64 -5.44 16.04
N GLU A 62 -17.79 -6.36 16.97
CA GLU A 62 -19.03 -7.04 17.28
C GLU A 62 -20.01 -5.91 17.59
N THR A 63 -21.06 -5.79 16.79
CA THR A 63 -22.19 -4.92 17.08
C THR A 63 -22.57 -5.10 18.54
N PRO A 64 -22.57 -4.04 19.38
CA PRO A 64 -22.96 -4.18 20.77
C PRO A 64 -24.35 -4.80 20.81
N ALA A 65 -24.42 -5.91 21.53
CA ALA A 65 -25.59 -6.76 21.67
C ALA A 65 -26.86 -5.94 21.89
N SER A 66 -27.89 -6.22 21.09
CA SER A 66 -29.27 -5.91 21.45
C SER A 66 -29.60 -6.66 22.73
N HIS A 67 -29.41 -6.01 23.88
CA HIS A 67 -29.98 -6.45 25.14
C HIS A 67 -31.46 -6.04 25.13
N PRO A 68 -32.44 -6.97 25.26
CA PRO A 68 -33.75 -6.57 25.73
C PRO A 68 -33.63 -6.18 27.21
N GLN A 69 -33.90 -4.90 27.50
CA GLN A 69 -34.11 -4.38 28.86
C GLN A 69 -35.49 -4.84 29.39
N PRO A 70 -35.70 -4.83 30.72
CA PRO A 70 -36.61 -5.76 31.44
C PRO A 70 -38.10 -5.58 31.17
#